data_AF-A0A7X7JNX2-F1
#
_entry.id   AF-A0A7X7JNX2-F1
#
_cell.length_a   1.000
_cell.length_b   1.000
_cell.length_c   1.000
_cell.angle_alpha   90.00
_cell.angle_beta   90.00
_cell.angle_gamma   90.00
#
_symmetry.space_group_name_H-M   'P 1'
#
loop_
_entity.id
_entity.type
_entity.pdbx_description
1 polymer ?
#
loop_
_entity_poly.entity_id
_entity_poly.type
_entity_poly.pdbx_seq_one_letter_code
_entity_poly.pdbx_strand_id
1 'polypeptide(L)'
;MSILLRLAEALNQDDERSRRLNISLAVVAGLVTHGLALWLARGAATASSPWFALPNWAEALVWVGLLALLGLSRWMLNSYTIIGVATARTVVTLLILCCLLWPFYSLPAVDLRVALFGNAATLVLAIASIVVVRRRSVESSSLIMPLVVWLCFSILVVLTAIGWFGV
;
A
#
# COMPACT_ATOMS: atom_id res chain seq x y z
N MET A 1 4.26 -23.59 -20.49
CA MET A 1 3.61 -22.52 -19.69
C MET A 1 4.57 -22.04 -18.63
N SER A 2 4.95 -20.76 -18.64
CA SER A 2 5.95 -20.21 -17.70
C SER A 2 5.43 -20.23 -16.25
N ILE A 3 6.34 -20.20 -15.29
CA ILE A 3 6.01 -20.15 -13.85
C ILE A 3 5.16 -18.92 -13.52
N LEU A 4 5.46 -17.77 -14.16
CA LEU A 4 4.71 -16.53 -13.99
C LEU A 4 3.25 -16.65 -14.46
N LEU A 5 3.01 -17.32 -15.58
CA LEU A 5 1.65 -17.58 -16.06
C LEU A 5 0.86 -18.47 -15.09
N ARG A 6 1.51 -19.50 -14.52
CA ARG A 6 0.89 -20.37 -13.50
C ARG A 6 0.52 -19.60 -12.23
N LEU A 7 1.40 -18.70 -11.80
CA LEU A 7 1.15 -17.86 -10.63
C LEU A 7 0.00 -16.88 -10.88
N ALA A 8 -0.01 -16.22 -12.04
CA ALA A 8 -1.08 -15.30 -12.42
C ALA A 8 -2.44 -16.01 -12.45
N GLU A 9 -2.49 -17.22 -13.01
CA GLU A 9 -3.71 -18.04 -13.01
C GLU A 9 -4.15 -18.38 -11.58
N ALA A 10 -3.22 -18.87 -10.75
CA ALA A 10 -3.51 -19.22 -9.36
C ALA A 10 -4.03 -18.03 -8.52
N LEU A 11 -3.57 -16.81 -8.79
CA LEU A 11 -4.02 -15.59 -8.12
C LEU A 11 -5.41 -15.11 -8.56
N ASN A 12 -5.94 -15.63 -9.66
CA ASN A 12 -7.20 -15.22 -10.27
C ASN A 12 -8.33 -16.21 -10.04
N GLN A 13 -8.09 -17.29 -9.29
CA GLN A 13 -9.12 -18.25 -8.89
C GLN A 13 -9.94 -17.72 -7.70
N ASP A 14 -11.18 -18.20 -7.60
CA ASP A 14 -12.13 -17.87 -6.52
C ASP A 14 -12.17 -18.97 -5.46
N ASP A 15 -10.99 -19.36 -4.96
CA ASP A 15 -10.84 -20.42 -3.98
C ASP A 15 -10.01 -19.96 -2.77
N GLU A 16 -10.05 -20.77 -1.71
CA GLU A 16 -9.33 -20.50 -0.46
C GLU A 16 -7.82 -20.41 -0.67
N ARG A 17 -7.27 -21.16 -1.62
CA ARG A 17 -5.85 -21.13 -1.94
C ARG A 17 -5.46 -19.80 -2.57
N SER A 18 -6.22 -19.33 -3.55
CA SER A 18 -6.03 -18.00 -4.16
C SER A 18 -6.12 -16.88 -3.12
N ARG A 19 -7.04 -16.99 -2.15
CA ARG A 19 -7.15 -16.03 -1.04
C ARG A 19 -5.84 -15.93 -0.26
N ARG A 20 -5.35 -17.08 0.20
CA ARG A 20 -4.10 -17.16 0.96
C ARG A 20 -2.93 -16.64 0.15
N LEU A 21 -2.84 -17.00 -1.13
CA LEU A 21 -1.77 -16.55 -2.03
C LEU A 21 -1.76 -15.02 -2.19
N ASN A 22 -2.91 -14.41 -2.43
CA ASN A 22 -3.02 -12.95 -2.58
C ASN A 22 -2.55 -12.22 -1.31
N ILE A 23 -3.02 -12.66 -0.14
CA ILE A 23 -2.65 -12.07 1.15
C ILE A 23 -1.18 -12.32 1.46
N SER A 24 -0.72 -13.57 1.38
CA SER A 24 0.65 -13.94 1.73
C SER A 24 1.67 -13.26 0.83
N LEU A 25 1.39 -13.14 -0.47
CA LEU A 25 2.28 -12.47 -1.40
C LEU A 25 2.40 -10.98 -1.08
N ALA A 26 1.29 -10.31 -0.77
CA ALA A 26 1.31 -8.90 -0.36
C ALA A 26 2.04 -8.71 0.98
N VAL A 27 1.81 -9.58 1.96
CA VAL A 27 2.48 -9.54 3.28
C VAL A 27 3.97 -9.79 3.15
N VAL A 28 4.38 -10.84 2.44
CA VAL A 28 5.81 -11.17 2.25
C VAL A 28 6.51 -10.07 1.48
N ALA A 29 5.89 -9.54 0.42
CA ALA A 29 6.45 -8.41 -0.31
C ALA A 29 6.61 -7.18 0.61
N GLY A 30 5.60 -6.86 1.43
CA GLY A 30 5.66 -5.77 2.40
C GLY A 30 6.75 -5.95 3.45
N LEU A 31 6.88 -7.16 4.02
CA LEU A 31 7.96 -7.47 4.96
C LEU A 31 9.34 -7.29 4.33
N VAL A 32 9.50 -7.72 3.08
CA VAL A 32 10.77 -7.57 2.35
C VAL A 32 11.07 -6.10 2.07
N THR A 33 10.13 -5.33 1.50
CA THR A 33 10.38 -3.93 1.12
C THR A 33 10.55 -3.03 2.33
N HIS A 34 9.67 -3.13 3.34
CA HIS A 34 9.77 -2.33 4.55
C HIS A 34 10.93 -2.77 5.44
N GLY A 35 11.20 -4.08 5.54
CA GLY A 35 12.38 -4.59 6.25
C GLY A 35 13.69 -4.11 5.62
N LEU A 36 13.77 -4.12 4.29
CA LEU A 36 14.91 -3.57 3.56
C LEU A 36 15.06 -2.06 3.80
N ALA A 37 13.98 -1.28 3.76
CA ALA A 37 14.04 0.15 4.01
C ALA A 37 14.46 0.48 5.46
N LEU A 38 13.93 -0.24 6.45
CA LEU A 38 14.38 -0.11 7.85
C LEU A 38 15.87 -0.42 7.99
N TRP A 39 16.35 -1.46 7.30
CA TRP A 39 17.77 -1.78 7.27
C TRP A 39 18.61 -0.70 6.61
N LEU A 40 18.16 -0.11 5.50
CA LEU A 40 18.85 0.98 4.81
C LEU A 40 18.87 2.27 5.64
N ALA A 41 17.83 2.52 6.44
CA ALA A 41 17.74 3.68 7.32
C ALA A 41 18.51 3.53 8.63
N ARG A 42 19.15 2.37 8.90
CA ARG A 42 19.87 2.13 10.15
C ARG A 42 21.01 3.15 10.33
N GLY A 43 21.03 3.84 11.47
CA GLY A 43 22.07 4.83 11.78
C GLY A 43 21.94 6.17 11.06
N ALA A 44 20.85 6.41 10.30
CA ALA A 44 20.54 7.75 9.84
C ALA A 44 20.24 8.66 11.04
N ALA A 45 20.79 9.87 11.03
CA ALA A 45 20.42 10.88 12.02
C ALA A 45 18.92 11.15 11.88
N THR A 46 18.16 10.93 12.95
CA THR A 46 16.74 11.27 12.96
C THR A 46 16.65 12.78 12.97
N ALA A 47 16.23 13.37 11.84
CA ALA A 47 15.64 14.71 11.87
C ALA A 47 14.55 14.72 12.96
N SER A 48 14.31 15.86 13.60
CA SER A 48 13.27 15.99 14.62
C SER A 48 11.92 15.56 14.05
N SER A 49 11.52 14.31 14.32
CA SER A 49 10.22 13.80 13.92
C SER A 49 9.15 14.48 14.78
N PRO A 50 7.96 14.75 14.24
CA PRO A 50 6.85 15.26 15.04
C PRO A 50 6.57 14.35 16.24
N TRP A 51 6.14 14.93 17.37
CA TRP A 51 5.91 14.18 18.62
C TRP A 51 4.86 13.05 18.49
N PHE A 52 3.98 13.15 17.50
CA PHE A 52 2.92 12.17 17.20
C PHE A 52 3.31 11.17 16.11
N ALA A 53 4.51 11.27 15.53
CA ALA A 53 5.00 10.32 14.55
C ALA A 53 5.26 8.97 15.21
N LEU A 54 4.90 7.89 14.52
CA LEU A 54 5.14 6.55 15.01
C LEU A 54 6.63 6.17 14.86
N PRO A 55 7.16 5.31 15.73
CA PRO A 55 8.46 4.69 15.49
C PRO A 55 8.45 3.90 14.17
N ASN A 56 9.56 3.93 13.43
CA ASN A 56 9.65 3.32 12.09
C ASN A 56 9.22 1.84 12.03
N TRP A 57 9.48 1.06 13.08
CA TRP A 57 9.06 -0.34 13.14
C TRP A 57 7.52 -0.49 13.22
N ALA A 58 6.85 0.41 13.95
CA ALA A 58 5.39 0.39 14.07
C ALA A 58 4.75 0.83 12.75
N GLU A 59 5.36 1.81 12.09
CA GLU A 59 4.98 2.25 10.76
C GLU A 59 5.03 1.11 9.73
N ALA A 60 6.11 0.33 9.73
CA ALA A 60 6.25 -0.84 8.86
C ALA A 60 5.16 -1.89 9.12
N LEU A 61 4.76 -2.11 10.39
CA LEU A 61 3.67 -3.03 10.72
C LEU A 61 2.32 -2.56 10.18
N VAL A 62 2.03 -1.25 10.26
CA VAL A 62 0.81 -0.68 9.67
C VAL A 62 0.77 -0.95 8.17
N TRP A 63 1.87 -0.69 7.46
CA TRP A 63 1.95 -0.95 6.02
C TRP A 63 1.76 -2.43 5.65
N VAL A 64 2.36 -3.35 6.42
CA VAL A 64 2.16 -4.80 6.21
C VAL A 64 0.68 -5.19 6.40
N GLY A 65 0.02 -4.63 7.42
CA GLY A 65 -1.41 -4.82 7.63
C GLY A 65 -2.25 -4.27 6.47
N LEU A 66 -1.96 -3.07 5.99
CA LEU A 66 -2.64 -2.46 4.85
C LEU A 66 -2.45 -3.30 3.57
N LEU A 67 -1.23 -3.79 3.30
CA LEU A 67 -0.95 -4.65 2.17
C LEU A 67 -1.73 -5.97 2.23
N ALA A 68 -1.89 -6.55 3.44
CA ALA A 68 -2.74 -7.72 3.63
C ALA A 68 -4.20 -7.44 3.26
N LEU A 69 -4.73 -6.28 3.67
CA LEU A 69 -6.10 -5.84 3.32
C LEU A 69 -6.26 -5.61 1.81
N LEU A 70 -5.26 -5.01 1.15
CA LEU A 70 -5.27 -4.82 -0.31
C LEU A 70 -5.20 -6.16 -1.06
N GLY A 71 -4.39 -7.11 -0.57
CA GLY A 71 -4.35 -8.47 -1.10
C GLY A 71 -5.71 -9.17 -0.99
N LEU A 72 -6.38 -9.04 0.17
CA LEU A 72 -7.73 -9.56 0.36
C LEU A 72 -8.74 -8.84 -0.56
N SER A 73 -8.69 -7.52 -0.66
CA SER A 73 -9.53 -6.70 -1.56
C SER A 73 -9.41 -7.16 -3.01
N ARG A 74 -8.19 -7.40 -3.49
CA ARG A 74 -7.91 -7.93 -4.83
C ARG A 74 -8.53 -9.32 -5.03
N TRP A 75 -8.38 -10.22 -4.05
CA TRP A 75 -8.96 -11.57 -4.14
C TRP A 75 -10.48 -11.55 -4.16
N MET A 76 -11.15 -10.71 -3.35
CA MET A 76 -12.61 -10.61 -3.32
C MET A 76 -13.21 -10.25 -4.68
N LEU A 77 -12.43 -9.63 -5.57
CA LEU A 77 -12.86 -9.33 -6.93
C LEU A 77 -12.86 -10.58 -7.84
N ASN A 78 -12.20 -11.68 -7.48
CA ASN A 78 -12.18 -12.91 -8.27
C ASN A 78 -13.54 -13.61 -8.31
N SER A 79 -14.39 -13.41 -7.30
CA SER A 79 -15.74 -13.99 -7.24
C SER A 79 -16.73 -13.34 -8.22
N TYR A 80 -16.37 -12.23 -8.85
CA TYR A 80 -17.25 -11.50 -9.77
C TYR A 80 -16.88 -11.78 -11.23
N THR A 81 -17.86 -12.23 -12.02
CA THR A 81 -17.71 -12.49 -13.47
C THR A 81 -18.13 -11.32 -14.36
N ILE A 82 -18.35 -10.14 -13.76
CA ILE A 82 -18.89 -8.96 -14.44
C ILE A 82 -17.81 -8.29 -15.33
N ILE A 83 -18.23 -7.75 -16.48
CA ILE A 83 -17.38 -6.96 -17.37
C ILE A 83 -16.73 -5.79 -16.60
N GLY A 84 -15.40 -5.69 -16.68
CA GLY A 84 -14.61 -4.65 -16.03
C GLY A 84 -14.03 -5.01 -14.65
N VAL A 85 -14.28 -6.21 -14.13
CA VAL A 85 -13.63 -6.72 -12.91
C VAL A 85 -12.12 -6.87 -13.10
N ALA A 86 -11.66 -7.22 -14.31
CA ALA A 86 -10.24 -7.26 -14.64
C ALA A 86 -9.56 -5.89 -14.40
N THR A 87 -10.20 -4.80 -14.84
CA THR A 87 -9.71 -3.44 -14.59
C THR A 87 -9.62 -3.13 -13.10
N ALA A 88 -10.65 -3.48 -12.31
CA ALA A 88 -10.64 -3.26 -10.87
C ALA A 88 -9.48 -4.01 -10.19
N ARG A 89 -9.24 -5.28 -10.55
CA ARG A 89 -8.10 -6.07 -10.05
C ARG A 89 -6.75 -5.46 -10.44
N THR A 90 -6.62 -4.99 -11.68
CA THR A 90 -5.40 -4.33 -12.15
C THR A 90 -5.12 -3.05 -11.37
N VAL A 91 -6.15 -2.23 -11.12
CA VAL A 91 -6.02 -0.99 -10.36
C VAL A 91 -5.60 -1.27 -8.90
N VAL A 92 -6.19 -2.26 -8.23
CA VAL A 92 -5.74 -2.67 -6.89
C VAL A 92 -4.30 -3.22 -6.92
N THR A 93 -3.93 -3.97 -7.96
CA THR A 93 -2.56 -4.49 -8.11
C THR A 93 -1.57 -3.34 -8.29
N LEU A 94 -1.89 -2.32 -9.10
CA LEU A 94 -1.08 -1.13 -9.27
C LEU A 94 -0.94 -0.37 -7.94
N LEU A 95 -2.03 -0.23 -7.19
CA LEU A 95 -2.01 0.39 -5.86
C LEU A 95 -1.08 -0.36 -4.90
N ILE A 96 -1.14 -1.70 -4.86
CA ILE A 96 -0.21 -2.54 -4.08
C ILE A 96 1.24 -2.25 -4.47
N LEU A 97 1.55 -2.18 -5.77
CA LEU A 97 2.90 -1.89 -6.23
C LEU A 97 3.37 -0.49 -5.81
N CYS A 98 2.50 0.53 -5.90
CA CYS A 98 2.80 1.87 -5.40
C CYS A 98 3.06 1.89 -3.89
N CYS A 99 2.26 1.16 -3.11
CA CYS A 99 2.48 1.01 -1.67
C CYS A 99 3.79 0.28 -1.35
N LEU A 100 4.20 -0.71 -2.15
CA LEU A 100 5.49 -1.40 -1.99
C LEU A 100 6.69 -0.50 -2.30
N LEU A 101 6.51 0.54 -3.13
CA LEU A 101 7.53 1.55 -3.42
C LEU A 101 7.61 2.66 -2.36
N TRP A 102 6.56 2.82 -1.57
CA TRP A 102 6.45 3.83 -0.51
C TRP A 102 7.69 3.94 0.40
N PRO A 103 8.22 2.84 0.97
CA PRO A 103 9.29 2.96 1.95
C PRO A 103 10.60 3.48 1.36
N PHE A 104 10.80 3.45 0.04
CA PHE A 104 12.03 3.91 -0.60
C PHE A 104 12.05 5.42 -0.85
N TYR A 105 10.92 6.01 -1.25
CA TYR A 105 10.84 7.47 -1.41
C TYR A 105 10.60 8.20 -0.08
N SER A 106 10.28 7.47 0.99
CA SER A 106 10.17 7.99 2.37
C SER A 106 11.43 7.74 3.22
N LEU A 107 12.54 7.29 2.61
CA LEU A 107 13.80 7.13 3.33
C LEU A 107 14.33 8.49 3.84
N PRO A 108 15.04 8.54 4.99
CA PRO A 108 15.59 9.78 5.53
C PRO A 108 16.54 10.56 4.60
N ALA A 109 17.17 9.85 3.64
CA ALA A 109 18.07 10.45 2.67
C ALA A 109 17.36 11.14 1.49
N VAL A 110 16.04 10.95 1.35
CA VAL A 110 15.24 11.49 0.25
C VAL A 110 14.63 12.83 0.66
N ASP A 111 14.56 13.78 -0.28
CA ASP A 111 13.92 15.08 -0.05
C ASP A 111 12.45 14.90 0.36
N LEU A 112 12.05 15.57 1.45
CA LEU A 112 10.68 15.55 1.98
C LEU A 112 9.63 15.97 0.95
N ARG A 113 9.97 16.79 -0.05
CA ARG A 113 9.07 17.18 -1.16
C ARG A 113 8.76 15.99 -2.06
N VAL A 114 9.72 15.11 -2.29
CA VAL A 114 9.52 13.87 -3.06
C VAL A 114 8.64 12.91 -2.27
N ALA A 115 8.87 12.78 -0.96
CA ALA A 115 8.02 11.98 -0.08
C ALA A 115 6.58 12.51 -0.06
N LEU A 116 6.39 13.83 0.02
CA LEU A 116 5.06 14.46 -0.03
C LEU A 116 4.35 14.18 -1.35
N PHE A 117 5.05 14.36 -2.48
CA PHE A 117 4.49 14.08 -3.80
C PHE A 117 4.12 12.60 -3.96
N GLY A 118 4.98 11.68 -3.53
CA GLY A 118 4.72 10.24 -3.57
C GLY A 118 3.49 9.85 -2.74
N ASN A 119 3.36 10.40 -1.53
CA ASN A 119 2.18 10.19 -0.68
C ASN A 119 0.91 10.76 -1.33
N ALA A 120 0.95 11.99 -1.85
CA ALA A 120 -0.19 12.61 -2.51
C ALA A 120 -0.63 11.85 -3.77
N ALA A 121 0.32 11.41 -4.60
CA ALA A 121 0.04 10.61 -5.80
C ALA A 121 -0.59 9.25 -5.42
N THR A 122 -0.06 8.59 -4.39
CA THR A 122 -0.61 7.32 -3.88
C THR A 122 -2.00 7.53 -3.27
N LEU A 123 -2.26 8.65 -2.61
CA LEU A 123 -3.57 9.00 -2.08
C LEU A 123 -4.61 9.18 -3.20
N VAL A 124 -4.28 9.94 -4.24
CA VAL A 124 -5.14 10.10 -5.41
C VAL A 124 -5.42 8.75 -6.06
N LEU A 125 -4.39 7.91 -6.23
CA LEU A 125 -4.54 6.56 -6.77
C LEU A 125 -5.44 5.69 -5.87
N ALA A 126 -5.30 5.77 -4.55
CA ALA A 126 -6.14 5.02 -3.61
C ALA A 126 -7.61 5.43 -3.72
N ILE A 127 -7.89 6.74 -3.78
CA ILE A 127 -9.25 7.27 -3.97
C ILE A 127 -9.82 6.82 -5.32
N ALA A 128 -9.04 6.93 -6.41
CA ALA A 128 -9.45 6.46 -7.72
C ALA A 128 -9.73 4.96 -7.72
N SER A 129 -8.90 4.17 -7.04
CA SER A 129 -9.07 2.73 -6.87
C SER A 129 -10.36 2.40 -6.16
N ILE A 130 -10.69 3.10 -5.07
CA ILE A 130 -11.97 2.97 -4.36
C ILE A 130 -13.14 3.24 -5.31
N VAL A 131 -13.11 4.33 -6.07
CA VAL A 131 -14.20 4.68 -7.00
C VAL A 131 -14.41 3.60 -8.06
N VAL A 132 -13.32 3.03 -8.60
CA VAL A 132 -13.39 1.94 -9.59
C VAL A 132 -13.90 0.64 -8.97
N VAL A 133 -13.36 0.25 -7.80
CA VAL A 133 -13.67 -1.01 -7.11
C VAL A 133 -15.09 -0.99 -6.54
N ARG A 134 -15.54 0.13 -5.97
CA ARG A 134 -16.86 0.29 -5.36
C ARG A 134 -18.01 0.07 -6.34
N ARG A 135 -17.79 0.32 -7.64
CA ARG A 135 -18.77 0.00 -8.69
C ARG A 135 -19.00 -1.51 -8.86
N ARG A 136 -18.14 -2.36 -8.30
CA ARG A 136 -18.15 -3.83 -8.44
C ARG A 136 -18.41 -4.54 -7.12
N SER A 137 -17.73 -4.12 -6.04
CA SER A 137 -17.94 -4.65 -4.70
C SER A 137 -17.71 -3.55 -3.67
N VAL A 138 -18.72 -3.33 -2.83
CA VAL A 138 -18.63 -2.37 -1.72
C VAL A 138 -17.69 -2.93 -0.64
N GLU A 139 -17.75 -4.23 -0.34
CA GLU A 139 -16.88 -4.85 0.65
C GLU A 139 -15.41 -4.81 0.24
N SER A 140 -15.09 -5.11 -1.03
CA SER A 140 -13.71 -5.00 -1.54
C SER A 140 -13.20 -3.55 -1.46
N SER A 141 -14.07 -2.56 -1.71
CA SER A 141 -13.69 -1.14 -1.65
C SER A 141 -13.47 -0.64 -0.21
N SER A 142 -14.20 -1.16 0.77
CA SER A 142 -14.06 -0.74 2.17
C SER A 142 -12.72 -1.18 2.77
N LEU A 143 -12.15 -2.28 2.29
CA LEU A 143 -10.80 -2.73 2.66
C LEU A 143 -9.68 -1.78 2.20
N ILE A 144 -9.94 -0.90 1.23
CA ILE A 144 -8.97 0.11 0.76
C ILE A 144 -9.05 1.38 1.62
N MET A 145 -10.18 1.65 2.29
CA MET A 145 -10.38 2.89 3.08
C MET A 145 -9.32 3.14 4.18
N PRO A 146 -8.86 2.13 4.94
CA PRO A 146 -7.80 2.33 5.93
C PRO A 146 -6.52 2.92 5.34
N LEU A 147 -6.19 2.59 4.08
CA LEU A 147 -5.02 3.16 3.38
C LEU A 147 -5.16 4.67 3.18
N VAL A 148 -6.36 5.15 2.84
CA VAL A 148 -6.62 6.59 2.64
C VAL A 148 -6.38 7.34 3.95
N VAL A 149 -6.91 6.83 5.07
CA VAL A 149 -6.71 7.42 6.39
C VAL A 149 -5.22 7.46 6.74
N TRP A 150 -4.53 6.35 6.48
CA TRP A 150 -3.09 6.24 6.74
C TRP A 150 -2.25 7.20 5.88
N LEU A 151 -2.59 7.38 4.61
CA LEU A 151 -1.91 8.33 3.72
C LEU A 151 -2.16 9.78 4.13
N CYS A 152 -3.38 10.12 4.57
CA CYS A 152 -3.65 11.45 5.14
C CYS A 152 -2.79 11.71 6.38
N PHE A 153 -2.66 10.72 7.27
CA PHE A 153 -1.77 10.80 8.43
C PHE A 153 -0.29 10.96 8.00
N SER A 154 0.16 10.16 7.04
CA SER A 154 1.53 10.22 6.52
C SER A 154 1.86 11.58 5.89
N ILE A 155 0.92 12.15 5.12
CA ILE A 155 1.05 13.51 4.57
C ILE A 155 1.17 14.53 5.70
N LEU A 156 0.33 14.44 6.73
CA LEU A 156 0.40 15.36 7.88
C LEU A 156 1.78 15.31 8.55
N VAL A 157 2.33 14.13 8.79
CA VAL A 157 3.69 13.94 9.34
C VAL A 157 4.73 14.64 8.46
N VAL A 158 4.69 14.44 7.14
CA VAL A 158 5.64 15.05 6.20
C VAL A 158 5.49 16.59 6.17
N LEU A 159 4.26 17.11 6.16
CA LEU A 159 4.00 18.55 6.17
C LEU A 159 4.54 19.22 7.45
N THR A 160 4.38 18.57 8.61
CA THR A 160 4.95 19.04 9.86
C THR A 160 6.48 18.98 9.82
N ALA A 161 7.07 17.90 9.30
CA ALA A 161 8.53 17.77 9.17
C ALA A 161 9.16 18.82 8.24
N ILE A 162 8.42 19.32 7.25
CA ILE A 162 8.84 20.43 6.38
C ILE A 162 8.80 21.79 7.12
N GLY A 163 8.13 21.88 8.28
CA GLY A 163 7.98 23.10 9.06
C GLY A 163 6.79 23.97 8.62
N TRP A 164 5.86 23.43 7.81
CA TRP A 164 4.72 24.21 7.30
C TRP A 164 3.75 24.63 8.42
N PHE A 165 3.68 23.85 9.51
CA PHE A 165 2.81 24.17 10.65
C PHE A 165 3.48 25.01 11.76
N GLY A 166 4.75 25.41 11.59
CA GLY A 166 5.44 26.33 12.51
C GLY A 166 5.59 25.83 13.96
N VAL A 167 5.54 24.52 14.18
CA VAL A 167 5.78 23.85 15.48
C VAL A 167 7.13 23.15 15.45
#